data_AF-A0A920DP32-F1
#
_entry.id   AF-A0A920DP32-F1
#
_cell.length_a   1.000
_cell.length_b   1.000
_cell.length_c   1.000
_cell.angle_alpha   90.00
_cell.angle_beta   90.00
_cell.angle_gamma   90.00
#
_symmetry.space_group_name_H-M   'P 1'
#
loop_
_entity.id
_entity.type
_entity.pdbx_description
1 polymer ?
#
loop_
_entity_poly.entity_id
_entity_poly.type
_entity_poly.pdbx_seq_one_letter_code
_entity_poly.pdbx_strand_id
1 'polypeptide(L)' 'MVDPKAEHIISNAEQASKSGWTPYDGKKVIGFPTMTIIGGKTIMRDGEITGRSNNQIEFNI' A
#
# COMPACT_ATOMS: atom_id res chain seq x y z
N MET A 1 -8.36 -2.07 -0.95
CA MET A 1 -9.02 -2.35 -2.24
C MET A 1 -7.94 -2.69 -3.24
N VAL A 2 -8.20 -3.67 -4.09
CA VAL A 2 -7.26 -4.18 -5.09
C VAL A 2 -7.99 -4.21 -6.42
N ASP A 3 -7.34 -3.72 -7.48
CA ASP A 3 -7.78 -3.99 -8.83
C ASP A 3 -7.12 -5.30 -9.31
N PRO A 4 -7.89 -6.40 -9.45
CA PRO A 4 -7.34 -7.71 -9.82
C PRO A 4 -6.86 -7.79 -11.28
N LYS A 5 -7.16 -6.79 -12.12
CA LYS A 5 -6.76 -6.75 -13.53
C LYS A 5 -5.66 -5.73 -13.81
N ALA A 6 -5.33 -4.87 -12.84
CA ALA A 6 -4.25 -3.91 -12.98
C ALA A 6 -2.91 -4.64 -13.14
N GLU A 7 -2.16 -4.27 -14.18
CA GLU A 7 -0.76 -4.63 -14.35
C GLU A 7 0.12 -3.52 -13.79
N HIS A 8 1.15 -3.87 -13.02
CA HIS A 8 2.10 -2.90 -12.46
C HIS A 8 3.52 -3.45 -12.49
N ILE A 9 4.51 -2.57 -12.70
CA ILE A 9 5.93 -2.90 -12.54
C ILE A 9 6.38 -2.28 -11.22
N ILE A 10 6.71 -3.12 -10.26
CA ILE A 10 7.16 -2.67 -8.94
C ILE A 10 8.49 -1.93 -9.10
N SER A 11 8.61 -0.76 -8.48
CA SER A 11 9.82 0.06 -8.53
C SER A 11 10.37 0.38 -7.14
N ASN A 12 11.68 0.63 -7.03
CA ASN A 12 12.28 1.21 -5.83
C ASN A 12 11.76 2.64 -5.58
N ALA A 13 11.51 3.41 -6.65
CA ALA A 13 11.07 4.80 -6.57
C ALA A 13 9.71 5.00 -5.88
N GLU A 14 8.82 3.99 -5.92
CA GLU A 14 7.51 4.06 -5.28
C GLU A 14 7.51 3.58 -3.81
N GLN A 15 8.63 3.09 -3.28
CA GLN A 15 8.67 2.51 -1.93
C GLN A 15 8.59 3.59 -0.86
N ALA A 16 7.49 3.61 -0.12
CA ALA A 16 7.31 4.48 1.05
C ALA A 16 8.03 3.99 2.32
N SER A 17 8.71 2.84 2.25
CA SER A 17 9.51 2.34 3.37
C SER A 17 10.73 3.25 3.61
N LYS A 18 11.22 3.32 4.85
CA LYS A 18 12.40 4.15 5.17
C LYS A 18 13.64 3.75 4.36
N SER A 19 13.76 2.48 4.01
CA SER A 19 14.90 1.95 3.25
C SER A 19 14.85 2.34 1.77
N GLY A 20 13.67 2.71 1.23
CA GLY A 20 13.50 3.13 -0.16
C GLY A 20 13.80 2.07 -1.21
N TRP A 21 13.81 0.78 -0.84
CA TRP A 21 14.06 -0.32 -1.77
C TRP A 21 13.20 -1.56 -1.48
N THR A 22 13.08 -2.43 -2.48
CA THR A 22 12.36 -3.70 -2.41
C THR A 22 13.09 -4.78 -3.22
N PRO A 23 13.11 -6.05 -2.79
CA PRO A 23 13.66 -7.15 -3.60
C PRO A 23 12.84 -7.45 -4.86
N TYR A 24 11.70 -6.78 -5.05
CA TYR A 24 10.80 -6.96 -6.17
C TYR A 24 10.92 -5.88 -7.25
N ASP A 25 11.93 -5.00 -7.16
CA ASP A 25 12.18 -3.97 -8.18
C ASP A 25 12.29 -4.60 -9.58
N GLY A 26 11.57 -4.01 -10.55
CA GLY A 26 11.47 -4.49 -11.93
C GLY A 26 10.51 -5.67 -12.14
N LYS A 27 9.86 -6.21 -11.10
CA LYS A 27 8.90 -7.31 -11.28
C LYS A 27 7.54 -6.79 -11.78
N LYS A 28 7.05 -7.41 -12.84
CA LYS A 28 5.66 -7.24 -13.31
C LYS A 28 4.71 -8.11 -12.47
N VAL A 29 3.62 -7.51 -12.00
CA VAL A 29 2.56 -8.18 -11.23
C VAL A 29 1.19 -7.88 -11.81
N ILE A 30 0.21 -8.72 -11.47
CA ILE A 30 -1.22 -8.51 -11.76
C ILE A 30 -1.96 -8.52 -10.42
N GLY A 31 -2.85 -7.57 -10.21
CA GLY A 31 -3.53 -7.38 -8.93
C GLY A 31 -2.81 -6.33 -8.08
N PHE A 32 -3.17 -5.05 -8.25
CA PHE A 32 -2.48 -3.94 -7.57
C PHE A 32 -3.41 -3.19 -6.60
N PRO A 33 -2.94 -2.82 -5.39
CA PRO A 33 -3.75 -2.07 -4.44
C PRO A 33 -3.97 -0.63 -4.91
N THR A 34 -5.24 -0.22 -4.99
CA THR A 34 -5.63 1.13 -5.43
C THR A 34 -6.03 2.05 -4.27
N MET A 35 -6.41 1.47 -3.13
CA MET A 35 -6.80 2.25 -1.94
C MET A 35 -6.66 1.43 -0.66
N THR A 36 -6.26 2.08 0.43
CA THR A 36 -6.26 1.51 1.79
C THR A 36 -7.16 2.33 2.72
N ILE A 37 -8.06 1.66 3.43
CA ILE A 37 -8.95 2.25 4.44
C ILE A 37 -8.61 1.66 5.80
N ILE A 38 -8.42 2.50 6.81
CA ILE A 38 -8.17 2.09 8.19
C ILE A 38 -9.14 2.86 9.11
N GLY A 39 -9.99 2.15 9.85
CA GLY A 39 -11.01 2.74 10.73
C GLY A 39 -11.91 3.76 10.04
N GLY A 40 -12.39 3.45 8.82
CA GLY A 40 -13.26 4.31 8.04
C GLY A 40 -12.57 5.50 7.34
N LYS A 41 -11.26 5.70 7.52
CA LYS A 41 -10.50 6.76 6.85
C LYS A 41 -9.67 6.21 5.69
N THR A 42 -9.65 6.90 4.56
CA THR A 42 -8.74 6.60 3.44
C THR A 42 -7.34 7.09 3.78
N ILE A 43 -6.36 6.19 3.79
CA ILE A 43 -4.97 6.46 4.20
C ILE A 43 -4.00 6.42 3.00
N MET A 44 -4.34 5.68 1.95
CA MET A 44 -3.63 5.68 0.68
C MET A 44 -4.65 5.57 -0.45
N ARG A 45 -4.41 6.28 -1.55
CA ARG A 45 -5.19 6.19 -2.79
C ARG A 45 -4.27 6.45 -3.98
N ASP A 46 -4.41 5.64 -5.03
CA ASP A 46 -3.70 5.80 -6.31
C ASP A 46 -2.18 5.95 -6.16
N GLY A 47 -1.59 5.20 -5.21
CA GLY A 47 -0.16 5.21 -4.92
C GLY A 47 0.30 6.31 -3.95
N GLU A 48 -0.56 7.27 -3.61
CA GLU A 48 -0.22 8.36 -2.69
C GLU A 48 -0.72 8.10 -1.27
N ILE A 49 0.15 8.32 -0.29
CA ILE A 49 -0.21 8.27 1.13
C ILE A 49 -0.86 9.59 1.52
N THR A 50 -2.16 9.56 1.82
CA THR A 50 -2.98 10.74 2.12
C THR A 50 -3.12 11.01 3.62
N GLY A 51 -2.59 10.14 4.49
CA GLY A 51 -2.67 10.33 5.93
C GLY A 51 -1.99 9.25 6.74
N ARG A 52 -2.25 9.24 8.06
CA ARG A 52 -1.84 8.19 8.99
C ARG A 52 -3.03 7.78 9.85
N SER A 53 -3.03 6.53 10.28
CA SER A 53 -4.00 6.02 11.26
C SER A 53 -3.25 5.65 12.54
N ASN A 54 -3.88 5.94 13.69
CA ASN A 54 -3.37 5.63 15.02
C ASN A 54 -4.32 4.67 15.78
N ASN A 55 -5.12 3.91 15.04
CA ASN A 55 -6.06 2.96 15.66
C ASN A 55 -5.27 1.86 16.37
N GLN A 56 -5.56 1.66 17.64
CA GLN A 56 -4.98 0.59 18.45
C GLN A 56 -5.84 -0.67 18.31
N ILE A 57 -5.20 -1.83 18.42
CA ILE A 57 -5.90 -3.11 18.52
C ILE A 57 -6.04 -3.40 20.02
N GLU A 58 -7.27 -3.57 20.49
CA GLU A 58 -7.57 -4.03 21.84
C GLU A 58 -7.58 -5.55 21.85
N PHE A 59 -6.80 -6.15 22.75
CA PHE A 59 -6.79 -7.59 22.98
C PHE A 59 -7.56 -7.87 24.27
N ASN A 60 -8.61 -8.70 24.19
CA ASN A 60 -9.25 -9.25 25.37
C ASN A 60 -8.52 -10.55 25.74
N ILE A 61 -7.61 -10.44 26.70
CA ILE A 61 -6.86 -11.57 27.29
C ILE A 61 -7.52 -11.95 28.61
#